data_AF-A0A1V5MBH3-F1
#
_entry.id   AF-A0A1V5MBH3-F1
#
_cell.length_a   1.000
_cell.length_b   1.000
_cell.length_c   1.000
_cell.angle_alpha   90.00
_cell.angle_beta   90.00
_cell.angle_gamma   90.00
#
_symmetry.space_group_name_H-M   'P 1'
#
loop_
_entity.id
_entity.type
_entity.pdbx_description
1 polymer ?
#
loop_
_entity_poly.entity_id
_entity_poly.type
_entity_poly.pdbx_seq_one_letter_code
_entity_poly.pdbx_strand_id
1 'polypeptide(L)'
;MLDLPDNLIQETGAAVLLREFGYWPSFHDAEIIEVSLKTQGASVLKVRSIFQDRILARDKEVCVVFTFSDIESLELDGFYKQNIILELNVSRPKDLYVIEIDSSVGLSGRICARHLSISHLLSDQLPDQLPKT
;
A
#
# COMPACT_ATOMS: atom_id res chain seq x y z
N MET A 1 18.36 2.70 1.16
CA MET A 1 17.84 1.42 1.67
C MET A 1 16.90 1.82 2.79
N LEU A 2 15.60 1.84 2.52
CA LEU A 2 14.62 2.16 3.57
C LEU A 2 14.39 0.87 4.35
N ASP A 3 14.87 0.87 5.58
CA ASP A 3 14.65 -0.22 6.51
C ASP A 3 13.16 -0.27 6.85
N LEU A 4 12.55 -1.45 6.77
CA LEU A 4 11.25 -1.69 7.40
C LEU A 4 11.38 -1.25 8.86
N PRO A 5 10.54 -0.33 9.35
CA PRO A 5 10.63 0.01 10.76
C PRO A 5 10.35 -1.28 11.55
N ASP A 6 11.23 -1.60 12.49
CA ASP A 6 11.30 -2.92 13.18
C ASP A 6 9.96 -3.39 13.77
N ASN A 7 9.06 -2.45 14.03
CA ASN A 7 7.71 -2.66 14.54
C ASN A 7 6.70 -3.21 13.51
N LEU A 8 7.03 -3.27 12.21
CA LEU A 8 6.14 -3.74 11.14
C LEU A 8 6.49 -5.11 10.57
N ILE A 9 7.66 -5.66 10.90
CA ILE A 9 8.10 -6.99 10.44
C ILE A 9 7.13 -8.11 10.90
N GLN A 10 6.36 -7.88 11.96
CA GLN A 10 5.39 -8.84 12.47
C GLN A 10 4.09 -8.90 11.66
N GLU A 11 3.84 -7.92 10.77
CA GLU A 11 2.68 -7.96 9.90
C GLU A 11 2.95 -8.92 8.74
N THR A 12 2.18 -10.02 8.71
CA THR A 12 2.36 -11.14 7.77
C THR A 12 2.53 -10.67 6.33
N GLY A 13 1.78 -9.65 5.89
CA GLY A 13 1.92 -9.08 4.55
C GLY A 13 3.23 -8.35 4.26
N ALA A 14 3.72 -7.56 5.22
CA ALA A 14 4.98 -6.83 5.07
C ALA A 14 6.17 -7.80 5.02
N ALA A 15 6.15 -8.84 5.86
CA ALA A 15 7.14 -9.91 5.83
C ALA A 15 7.10 -10.71 4.53
N VAL A 16 5.91 -10.90 3.94
CA VAL A 16 5.75 -11.59 2.65
C VAL A 16 6.28 -10.75 1.50
N LEU A 17 5.99 -9.45 1.44
CA LEU A 17 6.58 -8.54 0.45
C LEU A 17 8.11 -8.55 0.53
N LEU A 18 8.67 -8.49 1.75
CA LEU A 18 10.11 -8.58 1.97
C LEU A 18 10.69 -9.92 1.50
N ARG A 19 10.00 -11.03 1.77
CA ARG A 19 10.43 -12.37 1.35
C ARG A 19 10.42 -12.53 -0.17
N GLU A 20 9.39 -12.02 -0.84
CA GLU A 20 9.20 -12.21 -2.28
C GLU A 20 10.06 -11.27 -3.12
N PHE A 21 10.22 -10.01 -2.70
CA PHE A 21 10.97 -9.01 -3.47
C PHE A 21 12.37 -8.75 -2.92
N GLY A 22 12.66 -9.18 -1.68
CA GLY A 22 13.95 -8.97 -1.03
C GLY A 22 14.14 -7.57 -0.45
N TYR A 23 13.12 -6.71 -0.49
CA TYR A 23 13.13 -5.36 0.10
C TYR A 23 11.70 -4.88 0.40
N TRP A 24 11.58 -3.87 1.27
CA TRP A 24 10.34 -3.10 1.42
C TRP A 24 10.24 -2.06 0.30
N PRO A 25 9.16 -2.04 -0.49
CA PRO A 25 9.04 -1.10 -1.59
C PRO A 25 8.84 0.33 -1.08
N SER A 26 9.50 1.29 -1.73
CA SER A 26 9.28 2.73 -1.46
C SER A 26 7.95 3.24 -1.99
N PHE A 27 7.27 2.46 -2.85
CA PHE A 27 6.08 2.86 -3.60
C PHE A 27 6.27 4.12 -4.46
N HIS A 28 7.51 4.50 -4.74
CA HIS A 28 7.82 5.58 -5.68
C HIS A 28 7.24 5.22 -7.07
N ASP A 29 6.52 6.14 -7.68
CA ASP A 29 5.77 5.97 -8.94
C ASP A 29 4.64 4.92 -8.89
N ALA A 30 4.27 4.42 -7.72
CA ALA A 30 3.10 3.56 -7.56
C ALA A 30 1.80 4.37 -7.71
N GLU A 31 0.73 3.71 -8.14
CA GLU A 31 -0.57 4.34 -8.32
C GLU A 31 -1.59 3.81 -7.30
N ILE A 32 -2.29 4.71 -6.63
CA ILE A 32 -3.48 4.37 -5.86
C ILE A 32 -4.63 4.15 -6.83
N ILE A 33 -5.10 2.90 -6.90
CA ILE A 33 -6.17 2.49 -7.82
C ILE A 33 -7.53 2.39 -7.14
N GLU A 34 -7.55 2.27 -5.80
CA GLU A 34 -8.79 2.18 -5.04
C GLU A 34 -8.60 2.68 -3.60
N VAL A 35 -9.58 3.45 -3.13
CA VAL A 35 -9.81 3.70 -1.70
C VAL A 35 -11.27 3.39 -1.40
N SER A 36 -11.50 2.44 -0.49
CA SER A 36 -12.83 2.06 -0.01
C SER A 36 -12.91 2.31 1.49
N LEU A 37 -13.72 3.30 1.88
CA LEU A 37 -13.92 3.67 3.28
C LEU A 37 -15.27 3.15 3.76
N LYS A 38 -15.27 2.42 4.86
CA LYS A 38 -16.48 1.88 5.48
C LYS A 38 -16.57 2.33 6.93
N THR A 39 -17.75 2.78 7.32
CA THR A 39 -18.06 3.12 8.73
C THR A 39 -18.14 1.88 9.62
N GLN A 40 -18.31 0.70 9.03
CA GLN A 40 -18.30 -0.60 9.72
C GLN A 40 -17.53 -1.63 8.89
N GLY A 41 -16.75 -2.47 9.57
CA GLY A 41 -15.91 -3.48 8.95
C GLY A 41 -14.63 -2.90 8.35
N ALA A 42 -14.05 -3.61 7.38
CA ALA A 42 -12.75 -3.30 6.82
C ALA A 42 -12.81 -2.29 5.67
N SER A 43 -11.99 -1.25 5.79
CA SER A 43 -11.65 -0.30 4.73
C SER A 43 -10.39 -0.77 3.99
N VAL A 44 -10.22 -0.29 2.76
CA VAL A 44 -9.17 -0.77 1.86
C VAL A 44 -8.50 0.38 1.12
N LEU A 45 -7.18 0.31 1.00
CA LEU A 45 -6.35 1.11 0.09
C LEU A 45 -5.59 0.13 -0.82
N LYS A 46 -5.77 0.24 -2.14
CA LYS A 46 -5.05 -0.58 -3.12
C LYS A 46 -4.04 0.27 -3.88
N VAL A 47 -2.80 -0.20 -3.89
CA VAL A 47 -1.66 0.45 -4.53
C VAL A 47 -1.08 -0.49 -5.56
N ARG A 48 -1.14 -0.09 -6.83
CA ARG A 48 -0.49 -0.78 -7.93
C ARG A 48 0.94 -0.28 -8.07
N SER A 49 1.90 -1.19 -8.11
CA SER A 49 3.31 -0.88 -8.31
C SER A 49 3.96 -1.91 -9.22
N ILE A 50 5.10 -1.53 -9.80
CA ILE A 50 5.97 -2.43 -10.55
C ILE A 50 7.20 -2.69 -9.69
N PHE A 51 7.39 -3.94 -9.29
CA PHE A 51 8.56 -4.37 -8.52
C PHE A 51 9.53 -5.12 -9.40
N GLN A 52 10.82 -4.88 -9.18
CA GLN A 52 11.86 -5.66 -9.82
C GLN A 52 12.01 -6.97 -9.06
N ASP A 53 11.63 -8.08 -9.70
CA ASP A 53 11.96 -9.41 -9.20
C ASP A 53 13.46 -9.63 -9.36
N ARG A 54 14.20 -9.52 -8.26
CA ARG A 54 15.66 -9.69 -8.26
C ARG A 54 16.10 -11.13 -8.53
N ILE A 55 15.23 -12.12 -8.31
CA ILE A 55 15.53 -13.53 -8.55
C ILE A 55 15.40 -13.84 -10.04
N LEU A 56 14.35 -13.31 -10.68
CA LEU A 56 14.04 -13.58 -12.09
C LEU A 56 14.50 -12.47 -13.05
N ALA A 57 15.09 -11.39 -12.53
CA ALA A 57 15.54 -10.22 -13.28
C ALA A 57 14.46 -9.64 -14.22
N ARG A 58 13.21 -9.58 -13.75
CA ARG A 58 12.07 -9.06 -14.51
C ARG A 58 11.17 -8.19 -13.67
N ASP A 59 10.47 -7.28 -14.32
CA ASP A 59 9.46 -6.45 -13.68
C ASP A 59 8.18 -7.26 -13.44
N LYS A 60 7.59 -7.11 -12.26
CA LYS A 60 6.31 -7.70 -11.86
C LYS A 60 5.37 -6.58 -11.42
N GLU A 61 4.22 -6.52 -12.06
CA GLU A 61 3.12 -5.69 -11.59
C GLU A 61 2.45 -6.37 -10.39
N VAL A 62 2.28 -5.60 -9.32
CA VAL A 62 1.76 -6.07 -8.03
C VAL A 62 0.76 -5.06 -7.51
N CYS A 63 -0.36 -5.55 -7.02
CA CYS A 63 -1.33 -4.77 -6.27
C CYS A 63 -1.14 -5.05 -4.78
N VAL A 64 -0.62 -4.09 -4.04
CA VAL A 64 -0.53 -4.14 -2.57
C VAL A 64 -1.84 -3.63 -1.98
N VAL A 65 -2.43 -4.41 -1.09
CA VAL A 65 -3.72 -4.14 -0.48
C VAL A 65 -3.51 -3.89 1.01
N PHE A 66 -3.73 -2.65 1.42
CA PHE A 66 -3.77 -2.25 2.83
C PHE A 66 -5.21 -2.36 3.30
N THR A 67 -5.48 -3.26 4.22
CA THR A 67 -6.80 -3.43 4.84
C THR A 67 -6.75 -2.95 6.27
N PHE A 68 -7.61 -1.99 6.61
CA PHE A 68 -7.60 -1.32 7.91
C PHE A 68 -9.00 -1.18 8.50
N SER A 69 -9.10 -1.19 9.82
CA SER A 69 -10.36 -1.02 10.56
C SER A 69 -10.13 -0.26 11.87
N ASP A 70 -11.22 0.15 12.51
CA ASP A 70 -11.20 1.02 13.68
C ASP A 70 -10.37 2.28 13.43
N ILE A 71 -10.81 3.03 12.41
CA ILE A 71 -10.19 4.28 11.97
C ILE A 71 -10.32 5.31 13.09
N GLU A 72 -9.20 5.85 13.54
CA GLU A 72 -9.14 6.88 14.58
C GLU A 72 -9.13 8.28 13.97
N SER A 73 -8.41 8.47 12.86
CA SER A 73 -8.45 9.71 12.09
C SER A 73 -8.16 9.46 10.62
N LEU A 74 -8.68 10.37 9.79
CA LEU A 74 -8.52 10.36 8.35
C LEU A 74 -8.38 11.80 7.86
N GLU A 75 -7.26 12.10 7.21
CA GLU A 75 -7.01 13.36 6.52
C GLU A 75 -6.61 13.01 5.10
N LEU A 76 -7.53 13.14 4.15
CA LEU A 76 -7.27 12.85 2.74
C LEU A 76 -7.63 14.08 1.90
N ASP A 77 -6.77 14.41 0.95
CA ASP A 77 -6.98 15.52 0.02
C ASP A 77 -6.62 15.11 -1.42
N GLY A 78 -7.25 15.77 -2.39
CA GLY A 78 -7.15 15.42 -3.80
C GLY A 78 -8.08 14.28 -4.18
N PHE A 79 -7.54 13.26 -4.86
CA PHE A 79 -8.25 12.20 -5.61
C PHE A 79 -8.63 12.60 -7.05
N TYR A 80 -7.80 12.18 -8.00
CA TYR A 80 -7.99 12.46 -9.43
C TYR A 80 -8.08 11.17 -10.26
N LYS A 81 -8.16 11.33 -11.58
CA LYS A 81 -8.13 10.22 -12.55
C LYS A 81 -6.88 9.35 -12.42
N GLN A 82 -5.77 9.93 -11.95
CA GLN A 82 -4.53 9.25 -11.61
C GLN A 82 -4.08 9.71 -10.22
N ASN A 83 -3.54 8.81 -9.42
CA ASN A 83 -3.11 9.07 -8.05
C ASN A 83 -1.71 8.47 -7.86
N ILE A 84 -0.69 9.22 -8.24
CA ILE A 84 0.71 8.77 -8.27
C ILE A 84 1.40 9.15 -6.97
N ILE A 85 2.03 8.16 -6.34
CA ILE A 85 2.73 8.26 -5.07
C ILE A 85 4.18 8.72 -5.32
N LEU A 86 4.62 9.73 -4.58
CA LEU A 86 6.05 10.01 -4.37
C LEU A 86 6.62 9.09 -3.30
N GLU A 87 5.92 9.00 -2.18
CA GLU A 87 6.30 8.19 -1.03
C GLU A 87 5.08 7.66 -0.27
N LEU A 88 5.13 6.40 0.16
CA LEU A 88 4.15 5.82 1.08
C LEU A 88 4.88 5.22 2.27
N ASN A 89 4.57 5.74 3.45
CA ASN A 89 5.15 5.30 4.71
C ASN A 89 4.10 4.63 5.58
N VAL A 90 4.46 3.50 6.17
CA VAL A 90 3.67 2.85 7.21
C VAL A 90 4.49 2.85 8.49
N SER A 91 3.89 3.32 9.57
CA SER A 91 4.50 3.30 10.90
C SER A 91 3.48 2.89 11.96
N ARG A 92 3.98 2.53 13.14
CA ARG A 92 3.14 2.22 14.31
C ARG A 92 3.67 2.96 15.55
N PRO A 93 3.46 4.27 15.66
CA PRO A 93 3.76 4.99 16.90
C PRO A 93 2.83 4.51 18.01
N LYS A 94 3.40 3.98 19.10
CA LYS A 94 2.67 3.36 20.21
C LYS A 94 1.79 2.19 19.71
N ASP A 95 0.47 2.37 19.68
CA ASP A 95 -0.52 1.33 19.38
C ASP A 95 -1.42 1.67 18.18
N LEU A 96 -1.04 2.65 17.36
CA LEU A 96 -1.83 3.09 16.22
C LEU A 96 -1.03 2.93 14.93
N TYR A 97 -1.60 2.26 13.92
CA TYR A 97 -1.01 2.22 12.59
C TYR A 97 -1.28 3.53 11.88
N VAL A 98 -0.26 4.04 11.21
CA VAL A 98 -0.29 5.28 10.46
C VAL A 98 0.19 4.98 9.04
N ILE A 99 -0.66 5.23 8.05
CA ILE A 99 -0.30 5.23 6.63
C ILE A 99 -0.22 6.70 6.21
N GLU A 100 0.95 7.14 5.77
CA GLU A 100 1.18 8.46 5.20
C GLU A 100 1.44 8.33 3.70
N ILE A 101 0.73 9.15 2.92
CA ILE A 101 0.74 9.16 1.47
C ILE A 101 1.19 10.56 1.04
N ASP A 102 2.38 10.64 0.47
CA ASP A 102 2.84 11.82 -0.25
C ASP A 102 2.69 11.56 -1.75
N SER A 103 1.87 12.37 -2.42
CA SER A 103 1.55 12.18 -3.84
C SER A 103 2.29 13.18 -4.73
N SER A 104 2.75 12.73 -5.89
CA SER A 104 3.14 13.65 -6.98
C SER A 104 1.90 14.18 -7.70
N VAL A 105 0.85 13.36 -7.76
CA VAL A 105 -0.43 13.68 -8.39
C VAL A 105 -1.53 12.98 -7.62
N GLY A 106 -2.64 13.68 -7.31
CA GLY A 106 -3.85 13.04 -6.83
C GLY A 106 -3.93 12.93 -5.32
N LEU A 107 -4.30 11.76 -4.84
CA LEU A 107 -4.62 11.52 -3.44
C LEU A 107 -3.38 11.58 -2.56
N SER A 108 -3.36 12.53 -1.63
CA SER A 108 -2.41 12.62 -0.52
C SER A 108 -3.11 12.48 0.82
N GLY A 109 -2.34 12.22 1.87
CA GLY A 109 -2.82 12.39 3.24
C GLY A 109 -2.40 11.29 4.20
N ARG A 110 -3.22 11.09 5.23
CA ARG A 110 -2.91 10.24 6.37
C ARG A 110 -4.11 9.43 6.82
N ILE A 111 -3.89 8.14 7.08
CA ILE A 111 -4.86 7.20 7.63
C ILE A 111 -4.31 6.68 8.96
N CYS A 112 -5.08 6.84 10.04
CA CYS A 112 -4.75 6.30 11.35
C CYS A 112 -5.78 5.23 11.77
N ALA A 113 -5.32 4.02 12.09
CA ALA A 113 -6.20 2.89 12.41
C ALA A 113 -5.61 1.96 13.47
N ARG A 114 -6.47 1.29 14.25
CA ARG A 114 -6.01 0.34 15.28
C ARG A 114 -5.62 -1.02 14.72
N HIS A 115 -6.16 -1.37 13.57
CA HIS A 115 -5.84 -2.61 12.87
C HIS A 115 -5.41 -2.31 11.45
N LEU A 116 -4.30 -2.93 11.06
CA LEU A 116 -3.79 -2.93 9.70
C LEU A 116 -3.38 -4.36 9.35
N SER A 117 -3.73 -4.79 8.15
CA SER A 117 -3.16 -5.97 7.53
C SER A 117 -2.77 -5.61 6.11
N ILE A 118 -1.69 -6.22 5.64
CA ILE A 118 -1.17 -6.02 4.29
C ILE A 118 -1.30 -7.36 3.57
N SER A 119 -1.68 -7.32 2.31
CA SER A 119 -1.59 -8.44 1.38
C SER A 119 -1.20 -7.93 0.01
N HIS A 120 -0.93 -8.84 -0.91
CA HIS A 120 -0.62 -8.48 -2.29
C HIS A 120 -1.22 -9.48 -3.26
N LEU A 121 -1.49 -9.01 -4.46
CA LEU A 121 -1.93 -9.80 -5.60
C LEU A 121 -0.93 -9.57 -6.74
N LEU A 122 -0.38 -10.64 -7.27
CA LEU A 122 0.43 -10.59 -8.49
C LEU A 122 -0.48 -10.42 -9.71
N SER A 123 0.05 -9.83 -10.78
CA SER A 123 -0.74 -9.59 -12.00
C SER A 123 -1.32 -10.84 -12.66
N ASP A 124 -0.68 -12.01 -12.48
CA ASP A 124 -1.20 -13.31 -12.91
C ASP A 124 -2.30 -13.88 -11.99
N GLN A 125 -2.54 -13.24 -10.85
CA GLN A 125 -3.56 -13.57 -9.86
C GLN A 125 -4.65 -12.49 -9.76
N LEU A 126 -4.48 -11.36 -10.44
CA LEU A 126 -5.54 -10.37 -10.57
C LEU A 126 -6.64 -10.96 -11.47
N PRO A 127 -7.91 -10.97 -11.05
CA PRO A 127 -8.99 -11.30 -11.97
C PRO A 127 -8.89 -10.35 -13.19
N ASP A 128 -9.14 -10.87 -14.40
CA ASP A 128 -9.18 -10.13 -15.67
C ASP A 128 -10.21 -8.97 -15.62
N GLN A 129 -9.91 -7.91 -14.89
CA GLN A 129 -10.77 -6.74 -14.73
C GLN A 129 -9.90 -5.53 -14.42
N LEU A 130 -9.39 -4.92 -15.48
CA LEU A 130 -9.49 -3.48 -15.71
C LEU A 130 -9.09 -3.23 -17.18
N PRO A 131 -9.90 -2.51 -17.97
CA PRO A 131 -9.50 -2.14 -19.33
C PRO A 131 -8.21 -1.33 -19.25
N LYS A 132 -7.21 -1.74 -20.05
CA LYS A 132 -6.04 -0.91 -20.33
C LYS A 132 -6.55 0.37 -20.99
N THR A 133 -6.50 1.48 -20.26
CA THR A 133 -6.76 2.83 -20.80
C THR A 133 -5.63 3.27 -21.70
#